data_AF-A0A3C0S952-F1
#
_entry.id   AF-A0A3C0S952-F1
#
_cell.length_a   1.000
_cell.length_b   1.000
_cell.length_c   1.000
_cell.angle_alpha   90.00
_cell.angle_beta   90.00
_cell.angle_gamma   90.00
#
_symmetry.space_group_name_H-M   'P 1'
#
loop_
_entity.id
_entity.type
_entity.pdbx_description
1 polymer ?
#
loop_
_entity_poly.entity_id
_entity_poly.type
_entity_poly.pdbx_seq_one_letter_code
_entity_poly.pdbx_strand_id
1 'polypeptide(L)'
;MENRDITDQKILKRTPAMKEKTPIVANFLILLAILVVLMAGSGCMYPKTEKLPGAMTSDVTYEVVGDTAVIEERRISGRWWVTVHCDYWAGCFMRCDGSRSQCRQLAEDAQFNVLSILPY
;
A
#
# COMPACT_ATOMS: atom_id res chain seq x y z
N MET A 1 -13.07 -29.40 84.49
CA MET A 1 -12.12 -29.97 83.51
C MET A 1 -12.57 -29.45 82.15
N GLU A 2 -11.68 -28.76 81.41
CA GLU A 2 -11.77 -28.37 79.98
C GLU A 2 -13.04 -27.60 79.52
N ASN A 3 -13.07 -26.32 79.10
CA ASN A 3 -12.28 -25.46 78.20
C ASN A 3 -12.46 -25.75 76.67
N ARG A 4 -12.84 -24.68 75.93
CA ARG A 4 -12.99 -24.49 74.44
C ARG A 4 -14.33 -24.95 73.83
N ASP A 5 -14.96 -24.28 72.85
CA ASP A 5 -14.50 -23.48 71.72
C ASP A 5 -15.63 -22.46 71.31
N ILE A 6 -15.42 -21.16 71.44
CA ILE A 6 -15.21 -20.16 70.35
C ILE A 6 -16.10 -20.31 69.10
N THR A 7 -16.68 -19.18 68.71
CA THR A 7 -17.09 -18.80 67.34
C THR A 7 -18.33 -19.48 66.76
N ASP A 8 -19.48 -18.79 66.86
CA ASP A 8 -20.20 -18.49 65.62
C ASP A 8 -21.17 -17.32 65.76
N GLN A 9 -21.23 -16.51 64.71
CA GLN A 9 -22.30 -15.56 64.40
C GLN A 9 -22.53 -14.35 65.31
N LYS A 10 -21.88 -13.23 64.95
CA LYS A 10 -22.53 -11.99 64.46
C LYS A 10 -21.57 -10.80 64.59
N ILE A 11 -20.43 -10.89 63.91
CA ILE A 11 -19.76 -9.67 63.46
C ILE A 11 -20.34 -9.38 62.08
N LEU A 12 -21.45 -8.64 62.07
CA LEU A 12 -21.99 -7.98 60.88
C LEU A 12 -20.99 -6.90 60.45
N LYS A 13 -19.86 -7.30 59.87
CA LYS A 13 -18.95 -6.40 59.15
C LYS A 13 -19.69 -5.93 57.90
N ARG A 14 -20.25 -4.73 57.95
CA ARG A 14 -20.61 -3.96 56.76
C ARG A 14 -19.38 -3.91 55.86
N THR A 15 -19.44 -4.55 54.71
CA THR A 15 -18.51 -4.31 53.62
C THR A 15 -18.72 -2.87 53.15
N PRO A 16 -17.71 -1.98 53.21
CA PRO A 16 -17.83 -0.71 52.52
C PRO A 16 -17.84 -1.00 51.01
N ALA A 17 -18.87 -0.52 50.32
CA ALA A 17 -18.93 -0.51 48.87
C ALA A 17 -17.71 0.23 48.33
N MET A 18 -16.81 -0.50 47.67
CA MET A 18 -15.68 0.09 46.97
C MET A 18 -16.23 0.82 45.74
N LYS A 19 -16.33 2.15 45.85
CA LYS A 19 -16.69 3.02 44.73
C LYS A 19 -15.48 3.10 43.81
N GLU A 20 -15.42 2.19 42.84
CA GLU A 20 -14.38 2.13 41.81
C GLU A 20 -14.44 3.42 40.98
N LYS A 21 -13.53 4.36 41.27
CA LYS A 21 -13.24 5.45 40.35
C LYS A 21 -12.26 4.87 39.35
N THR A 22 -12.76 4.35 38.24
CA THR A 22 -11.91 3.90 37.13
C THR A 22 -10.98 5.06 36.78
N PRO A 23 -9.65 4.90 36.87
CA PRO A 23 -8.73 6.00 36.66
C PRO A 23 -8.83 6.43 35.20
N ILE A 24 -9.11 7.72 34.97
CA ILE A 24 -9.24 8.36 33.65
C ILE A 24 -8.06 8.00 32.72
N VAL A 25 -6.89 7.76 33.29
CA VAL A 25 -5.65 7.34 32.60
C VAL A 25 -5.80 5.97 31.91
N ALA A 26 -6.45 4.99 32.54
CA ALA A 26 -6.64 3.67 31.94
C ALA A 26 -7.54 3.74 30.69
N ASN A 27 -8.54 4.63 30.72
CA ASN A 27 -9.45 4.83 29.60
C ASN A 27 -8.76 5.48 28.39
N PHE A 28 -7.82 6.39 28.63
CA PHE A 28 -6.99 6.98 27.58
C PHE A 28 -6.07 5.96 26.90
N LEU A 29 -5.45 5.07 27.67
CA LEU A 29 -4.55 4.04 27.12
C LEU A 29 -5.32 3.04 26.24
N ILE A 30 -6.54 2.66 26.65
CA ILE A 30 -7.42 1.78 25.87
C ILE A 30 -7.82 2.46 24.54
N LEU A 31 -8.20 3.74 24.58
CA LEU A 31 -8.56 4.49 23.38
C LEU A 31 -7.38 4.57 22.38
N LEU A 32 -6.16 4.79 22.90
CA LEU A 32 -4.95 4.91 22.10
C LEU A 32 -4.58 3.56 21.45
N ALA A 33 -4.76 2.45 22.17
CA ALA A 33 -4.58 1.11 21.61
C ALA A 33 -5.57 0.79 20.47
N ILE A 34 -6.84 1.19 20.62
CA ILE A 34 -7.86 1.00 19.57
C ILE A 34 -7.51 1.80 18.31
N LEU A 35 -7.05 3.04 18.47
CA LEU A 35 -6.62 3.90 17.35
C LEU A 35 -5.46 3.28 16.56
N VAL A 36 -4.47 2.71 17.24
CA VAL A 36 -3.32 2.06 16.57
C VAL A 36 -3.77 0.84 15.76
N VAL A 37 -4.70 0.03 16.28
CA VAL A 37 -5.24 -1.14 15.56
C VAL A 37 -6.01 -0.73 14.30
N LEU A 38 -6.80 0.35 14.37
CA LEU A 38 -7.55 0.86 13.22
C LEU A 38 -6.64 1.36 12.09
N MET A 39 -5.56 2.07 12.43
CA MET A 39 -4.60 2.58 11.44
C MET A 39 -3.74 1.46 10.82
N ALA A 40 -3.46 0.39 11.56
CA ALA A 40 -2.75 -0.78 11.04
C ALA A 40 -3.64 -1.67 10.15
N GLY A 41 -4.96 -1.66 10.37
CA GLY A 41 -5.93 -2.43 9.60
C GLY A 41 -6.27 -1.84 8.23
N SER A 42 -6.07 -0.54 8.03
CA SER A 42 -6.16 0.12 6.72
C SER A 42 -4.88 -0.11 5.92
N GLY A 43 -4.60 -1.35 5.56
CA GLY A 43 -3.57 -1.64 4.57
C GLY A 43 -3.91 -0.94 3.26
N CYS A 44 -2.99 -0.13 2.73
CA CYS A 44 -3.17 0.52 1.44
C CYS A 44 -3.36 -0.55 0.35
N MET A 45 -4.60 -0.76 -0.11
CA MET A 45 -4.84 -1.45 -1.37
C MET A 45 -4.33 -0.54 -2.48
N TYR A 46 -3.11 -0.79 -2.94
CA TYR A 46 -2.62 -0.18 -4.17
C TYR A 46 -3.47 -0.72 -5.33
N PRO A 47 -4.07 0.15 -6.15
CA PRO A 47 -4.75 -0.32 -7.35
C PRO A 47 -3.74 -1.08 -8.20
N LYS A 48 -4.14 -2.26 -8.71
CA LYS A 48 -3.35 -2.93 -9.75
C LYS A 48 -3.19 -1.94 -10.90
N THR A 49 -1.96 -1.78 -11.39
CA THR A 49 -1.61 -0.90 -12.51
C THR A 49 -2.69 -0.96 -13.58
N GLU A 50 -3.49 0.10 -13.69
CA GLU A 50 -4.58 0.15 -14.64
C GLU A 50 -3.97 0.28 -16.04
N LYS A 51 -4.33 -0.66 -16.92
CA LYS A 51 -4.01 -0.55 -18.34
C LYS A 51 -4.92 0.54 -18.90
N LEU A 52 -4.37 1.74 -19.12
CA LEU A 52 -5.08 2.83 -19.77
C LEU A 52 -5.54 2.35 -21.17
N PRO A 53 -6.86 2.29 -21.44
CA PRO A 53 -7.36 1.89 -22.75
C PRO A 53 -7.10 3.02 -23.75
N GLY A 54 -6.23 2.77 -24.73
CA GLY A 54 -5.98 3.64 -25.87
C GLY A 54 -5.48 2.80 -27.04
N ALA A 55 -6.14 2.89 -28.19
CA ALA A 55 -5.61 2.32 -29.42
C ALA A 55 -4.49 3.25 -29.91
N MET A 56 -3.25 2.85 -29.67
CA MET A 56 -2.08 3.58 -30.17
C MET A 56 -1.87 3.22 -31.63
N THR A 57 -2.10 4.17 -32.53
CA THR A 57 -1.48 4.15 -33.86
C THR A 57 -0.07 4.69 -33.71
N SER A 58 0.92 3.80 -33.65
CA SER A 58 2.34 4.18 -33.66
C SER A 58 2.93 3.91 -35.04
N ASP A 59 3.84 4.78 -35.46
CA ASP A 59 4.63 4.60 -36.69
C ASP A 59 5.71 3.50 -36.52
N VAL A 60 5.92 3.04 -35.29
CA VAL A 60 6.81 1.94 -34.96
C VAL A 60 6.01 0.64 -34.88
N THR A 61 6.40 -0.38 -35.63
CA THR A 61 5.80 -1.72 -35.48
C THR A 61 6.27 -2.36 -34.18
N TYR A 62 5.35 -2.66 -33.28
CA TYR A 62 5.64 -3.29 -32.00
C TYR A 62 4.61 -4.36 -31.64
N GLU A 63 5.04 -5.31 -30.81
CA GLU A 63 4.18 -6.28 -30.14
C GLU A 63 4.26 -6.08 -28.63
N VAL A 64 3.20 -6.44 -27.89
CA VAL A 64 3.22 -6.41 -26.43
C VAL A 64 3.38 -7.84 -25.91
N VAL A 65 4.57 -8.17 -25.40
CA VAL A 65 4.86 -9.45 -24.78
C VAL A 65 4.90 -9.28 -23.26
N GLY A 66 3.87 -9.76 -22.58
CA GLY A 66 3.67 -9.49 -21.16
C GLY A 66 3.38 -8.02 -20.91
N ASP A 67 4.26 -7.35 -20.14
CA ASP A 67 4.19 -5.90 -19.86
C ASP A 67 5.34 -5.12 -20.55
N THR A 68 5.90 -5.67 -21.63
CA THR A 68 6.98 -5.04 -22.41
C THR A 68 6.54 -4.86 -23.86
N ALA A 69 6.73 -3.65 -24.39
CA ALA A 69 6.61 -3.38 -25.82
C ALA A 69 7.90 -3.80 -26.52
N VAL A 70 7.81 -4.72 -27.48
CA VAL A 70 8.94 -5.26 -28.23
C VAL A 70 8.85 -4.74 -29.66
N ILE A 71 9.86 -4.00 -30.09
CA ILE A 71 9.95 -3.44 -31.44
C ILE A 71 10.57 -4.49 -32.37
N GLU A 72 9.96 -4.75 -33.53
CA GLU A 72 10.33 -5.87 -34.42
C GLU A 72 11.75 -5.76 -35.03
N GLU A 73 12.46 -4.64 -34.85
CA GLU A 73 13.74 -4.41 -35.51
C GLU A 73 14.91 -5.20 -34.88
N ARG A 74 15.28 -6.29 -35.55
CA ARG A 74 16.22 -7.35 -35.11
C ARG A 74 17.67 -6.94 -34.84
N ARG A 75 18.06 -5.66 -34.99
CA ARG A 75 19.48 -5.26 -35.04
C ARG A 75 19.98 -4.46 -33.85
N ILE A 76 19.10 -3.88 -33.01
CA ILE A 76 19.51 -3.11 -31.82
C ILE A 76 18.46 -3.33 -30.71
N SER A 77 18.71 -4.27 -29.80
CA SER A 77 17.80 -4.53 -28.68
C SER A 77 18.43 -4.06 -27.36
N GLY A 78 18.20 -2.80 -27.00
CA GLY A 78 18.34 -2.35 -25.61
C GLY A 78 17.00 -2.50 -24.90
N ARG A 79 17.00 -2.83 -23.62
CA ARG A 79 15.80 -2.75 -22.79
C ARG A 79 15.82 -1.45 -22.01
N TRP A 80 14.71 -0.72 -22.06
CA TRP A 80 14.59 0.61 -21.48
C TRP A 80 13.37 0.72 -20.57
N TRP A 81 13.55 1.44 -19.47
CA TRP A 81 12.46 2.04 -18.72
C TRP A 81 12.15 3.41 -19.31
N VAL A 82 10.94 3.58 -19.83
CA VAL A 82 10.43 4.87 -20.31
C VAL A 82 9.49 5.42 -19.25
N THR A 83 9.92 6.48 -18.56
CA THR A 83 9.11 7.17 -17.57
C THR A 83 8.34 8.28 -18.27
N VAL A 84 7.03 8.33 -18.05
CA VAL A 84 6.13 9.31 -18.67
C VAL A 84 5.38 10.10 -17.61
N HIS A 85 4.97 11.31 -17.98
CA HIS A 85 4.08 12.12 -17.16
C HIS A 85 2.67 11.51 -17.16
N CYS A 86 2.09 11.38 -15.98
CA CYS A 86 0.69 11.00 -15.80
C CYS A 86 0.18 11.56 -14.47
N ASP A 87 -1.14 11.64 -14.32
CA ASP A 87 -1.81 12.16 -13.12
C ASP A 87 -1.82 11.11 -11.97
N TYR A 88 -0.64 10.59 -11.64
CA TYR A 88 -0.47 9.61 -10.56
C TYR A 88 0.77 9.92 -9.72
N TRP A 89 0.63 9.83 -8.40
CA TRP A 89 1.65 10.24 -7.43
C TRP A 89 2.96 9.44 -7.53
N ALA A 90 2.90 8.21 -8.03
CA ALA A 90 4.08 7.34 -8.21
C ALA A 90 4.72 7.45 -9.61
N GLY A 91 4.16 8.27 -10.51
CA GLY A 91 4.55 8.34 -11.91
C GLY A 91 4.11 7.09 -12.71
N CYS A 92 4.25 7.18 -14.04
CA CYS A 92 3.96 6.08 -14.95
C CYS A 92 5.23 5.68 -15.69
N PHE A 93 5.41 4.38 -15.89
CA PHE A 93 6.55 3.84 -16.60
C PHE A 93 6.12 2.66 -17.48
N MET A 94 6.80 2.49 -18.60
CA MET A 94 6.64 1.36 -19.50
C MET A 94 7.98 0.71 -19.81
N ARG A 95 7.97 -0.58 -20.07
CA ARG A 95 9.13 -1.33 -20.55
C ARG A 95 9.11 -1.38 -22.07
N CYS A 96 10.25 -1.12 -22.68
CA CYS A 96 10.40 -1.21 -24.13
C CYS A 96 11.72 -1.87 -24.53
N ASP A 97 11.63 -2.85 -25.43
CA ASP A 97 12.75 -3.54 -26.05
C ASP A 97 12.92 -3.01 -27.49
N GLY A 98 14.03 -2.33 -27.75
CA GLY A 98 14.36 -1.72 -29.04
C GLY A 98 15.45 -0.65 -28.92
N SER A 99 15.60 0.20 -29.92
CA SER A 99 16.48 1.38 -29.78
C SER A 99 15.87 2.41 -28.84
N ARG A 100 16.73 3.20 -28.17
CA ARG A 100 16.28 4.27 -27.25
C ARG A 100 15.33 5.26 -27.93
N SER A 101 15.58 5.59 -29.19
CA SER A 101 14.77 6.51 -29.98
C SER A 101 13.41 5.92 -30.35
N GLN A 102 13.34 4.64 -30.72
CA GLN A 102 12.06 3.99 -31.02
C GLN A 102 11.20 3.86 -29.76
N CYS A 103 11.79 3.54 -28.61
CA CYS A 103 11.07 3.50 -27.35
C CYS A 103 10.55 4.88 -26.92
N ARG A 104 11.27 5.96 -27.28
CA ARG A 104 10.78 7.33 -27.11
C ARG A 104 9.59 7.60 -28.03
N GLN A 105 9.74 7.32 -29.32
CA GLN A 105 8.72 7.55 -30.33
C GLN A 105 7.43 6.80 -29.99
N LEU A 106 7.52 5.53 -29.58
CA LEU A 106 6.38 4.74 -29.16
C LEU A 106 5.58 5.42 -28.04
N ALA A 107 6.25 6.02 -27.06
CA ALA A 107 5.59 6.76 -25.98
C ALA A 107 5.02 8.11 -26.44
N GLU A 108 5.66 8.79 -27.39
CA GLU A 108 5.17 10.05 -27.96
C GLU A 108 3.95 9.83 -28.87
N ASP A 109 3.97 8.78 -29.70
CA ASP A 109 2.85 8.33 -30.56
C ASP A 109 1.63 7.94 -29.71
N ALA A 110 1.90 7.41 -28.51
CA ALA A 110 0.91 7.12 -27.47
C ALA A 110 0.35 8.36 -26.77
N GLN A 111 0.77 9.57 -27.17
CA GLN A 111 0.41 10.85 -26.57
C GLN A 111 0.89 11.01 -25.12
N PHE A 112 1.94 10.29 -24.71
CA PHE A 112 2.58 10.50 -23.42
C PHE A 112 3.73 11.50 -23.50
N ASN A 113 3.86 12.32 -22.45
CA ASN A 113 5.02 13.19 -22.29
C ASN A 113 6.18 12.43 -21.63
N VAL A 114 7.25 12.16 -22.39
CA VAL A 114 8.40 11.39 -21.91
C VAL A 114 9.28 12.22 -20.98
N LEU A 115 9.39 11.80 -19.73
CA LEU A 115 10.23 12.42 -18.70
C LEU A 115 11.68 11.90 -18.76
N SER A 116 11.85 10.58 -18.86
CA SER A 116 13.19 9.97 -18.89
C SER A 116 13.19 8.61 -19.58
N ILE A 117 14.35 8.24 -20.11
CA ILE A 117 14.60 6.91 -20.68
C ILE A 117 15.92 6.40 -20.12
N LEU A 118 15.83 5.35 -19.30
CA LEU A 118 16.93 4.75 -18.55
C LEU A 118 17.15 3.29 -19.00
N PRO A 119 18.39 2.79 -18.97
CA PRO A 119 18.65 1.37 -19.19
C PRO A 119 17.98 0.54 -18.08
N TYR A 120 17.51 -0.65 -18.44
CA TYR A 120 16.98 -1.64 -17.50
C TYR A 120 18.08 -2.33 -16.69
#